data_AF-A0A5C6VIR4-F1
#
_entry.id   AF-A0A5C6VIR4-F1
#
_cell.length_a   1.000
_cell.length_b   1.000
_cell.length_c   1.000
_cell.angle_alpha   90.00
_cell.angle_beta   90.00
_cell.angle_gamma   90.00
#
_symmetry.space_group_name_H-M   'P 1'
#
loop_
_entity.id
_entity.type
_entity.pdbx_description
1 polymer ?
#
loop_
_entity_poly.entity_id
_entity_poly.type
_entity_poly.pdbx_seq_one_letter_code
_entity_poly.pdbx_strand_id
1 'polypeptide(L)' 'MQPNILVEQEIAHLSRTMRAFVFGRIPATTAYWQNRLDALWELRHLTDYQRCWVQELMRELLELER' A
#
# COMPACT_ATOMS: atom_id res chain seq x y z
N MET A 1 -3.46 6.28 -23.27
CA MET A 1 -2.39 6.24 -22.26
C MET A 1 -2.95 6.68 -20.90
N GLN A 2 -3.59 5.80 -20.12
CA GLN A 2 -4.27 6.22 -18.88
C GLN A 2 -4.28 5.22 -17.69
N PRO A 3 -4.04 3.89 -17.82
CA PRO A 3 -4.15 3.00 -16.65
C PRO A 3 -3.03 3.21 -15.63
N ASN A 4 -1.84 3.62 -16.06
CA ASN A 4 -0.67 3.71 -15.18
C ASN A 4 -0.77 4.85 -14.15
N ILE A 5 -1.34 5.99 -14.56
CA ILE A 5 -1.49 7.17 -13.69
C ILE A 5 -2.50 6.91 -12.56
N LEU A 6 -3.56 6.16 -12.85
CA LEU A 6 -4.57 5.81 -11.84
C LEU A 6 -3.99 4.89 -10.76
N VAL A 7 -3.19 3.90 -11.17
CA VAL A 7 -2.50 3.01 -10.23
C VAL A 7 -1.50 3.78 -9.36
N GLU A 8 -0.73 4.70 -9.93
CA GLU A 8 0.19 5.55 -9.15
C GLU A 8 -0.55 6.44 -8.14
N GLN A 9 -1.69 7.00 -8.53
CA GLN A 9 -2.53 7.80 -7.62
C GLN A 9 -3.10 6.95 -6.48
N GLU A 10 -3.52 5.71 -6.77
CA GLU A 10 -3.98 4.78 -5.75
C GLU A 10 -2.87 4.39 -4.78
N ILE A 11 -1.66 4.06 -5.27
CA ILE A 11 -0.51 3.75 -4.42
C ILE A 11 -0.13 4.95 -3.56
N ALA A 12 -0.11 6.16 -4.13
CA ALA A 12 0.17 7.40 -3.40
C ALA A 12 -0.88 7.67 -2.31
N HIS A 13 -2.16 7.46 -2.62
CA HIS A 13 -3.24 7.64 -1.67
C HIS A 13 -3.17 6.61 -0.54
N LEU A 14 -2.98 5.33 -0.86
CA LEU A 14 -2.81 4.27 0.13
C LEU A 14 -1.63 4.57 1.05
N SER A 15 -0.49 4.98 0.49
CA SER A 15 0.69 5.36 1.26
C SER A 15 0.40 6.46 2.28
N ARG A 16 -0.23 7.57 1.86
CA ARG A 16 -0.57 8.68 2.76
C ARG A 16 -1.57 8.28 3.83
N THR A 17 -2.64 7.59 3.44
CA THR A 17 -3.72 7.23 4.36
C THR A 17 -3.25 6.17 5.35
N MET A 18 -2.53 5.15 4.90
CA MET A 18 -1.95 4.13 5.77
C MET A 18 -1.05 4.75 6.83
N ARG A 19 -0.08 5.59 6.42
CA ARG A 19 0.82 6.27 7.36
C ARG A 19 0.06 7.12 8.37
N ALA A 20 -0.90 7.92 7.93
CA ALA A 20 -1.70 8.77 8.81
C ALA A 20 -2.53 7.96 9.83
N PHE A 21 -3.07 6.80 9.42
CA PHE A 21 -3.90 5.97 10.29
C PHE A 21 -3.10 5.07 11.23
N VAL A 22 -1.95 4.55 10.81
CA VAL A 22 -1.13 3.65 11.65
C VAL A 22 -0.48 4.41 12.82
N PHE A 23 -0.32 5.73 12.75
CA PHE A 23 0.00 6.55 13.94
C PHE A 23 -1.01 6.40 15.09
N GLY A 24 -2.23 5.92 14.83
CA GLY A 24 -3.22 5.60 15.86
C GLY A 24 -3.01 4.25 16.58
N ARG A 25 -2.09 3.39 16.14
CA ARG A 25 -1.78 2.05 16.71
C ARG A 25 -3.01 1.17 16.98
N ILE A 26 -3.98 1.17 16.08
CA ILE A 26 -5.18 0.33 16.20
C ILE A 26 -4.92 -0.99 15.44
N PRO A 27 -4.83 -2.16 16.13
CA PRO A 27 -4.47 -3.43 15.50
C PRO A 27 -5.45 -3.89 14.40
N ALA A 28 -6.74 -3.59 14.55
CA ALA A 28 -7.76 -3.90 13.54
C ALA A 28 -7.52 -3.16 12.20
N THR A 29 -6.83 -2.02 12.24
CA THR A 29 -6.52 -1.23 11.06
C THR A 29 -5.35 -1.81 10.27
N THR A 30 -4.43 -2.52 10.93
CA THR A 30 -3.28 -3.11 10.24
C THR A 30 -3.68 -4.25 9.31
N ALA A 31 -4.55 -5.16 9.77
CA ALA A 31 -5.10 -6.22 8.92
C ALA A 31 -5.88 -5.67 7.71
N TYR A 32 -6.58 -4.54 7.87
CA TYR A 32 -7.23 -3.85 6.76
C TYR A 32 -6.21 -3.37 5.72
N TRP A 33 -5.12 -2.72 6.15
CA TRP A 33 -4.08 -2.24 5.25
C TRP A 33 -3.32 -3.36 4.55
N GLN A 34 -3.04 -4.46 5.26
CA GLN A 34 -2.41 -5.65 4.69
C GLN A 34 -3.24 -6.20 3.53
N ASN A 35 -4.55 -6.42 3.74
CA ASN A 35 -5.46 -6.89 2.70
C ASN A 35 -5.52 -5.95 1.49
N ARG A 36 -5.44 -4.63 1.71
CA ARG A 36 -5.47 -3.64 0.63
C ARG A 36 -4.17 -3.64 -0.19
N LEU A 37 -3.02 -3.81 0.45
CA LEU A 37 -1.73 -3.92 -0.22
C LEU A 37 -1.62 -5.23 -1.00
N ASP A 38 -2.10 -6.35 -0.43
CA ASP A 38 -2.12 -7.65 -1.11
C ASP A 38 -2.99 -7.60 -2.38
N ALA A 39 -4.19 -7.03 -2.29
CA ALA A 39 -5.07 -6.87 -3.45
C ALA A 39 -4.43 -6.02 -4.56
N LEU A 40 -3.64 -5.01 -4.18
CA LEU A 40 -2.93 -4.15 -5.12
C LEU A 40 -1.69 -4.86 -5.71
N TRP A 41 -1.01 -5.70 -4.92
CA TRP A 41 0.11 -6.53 -5.37
C TRP A 41 -0.30 -7.54 -6.45
N GLU A 42 -1.50 -8.11 -6.34
CA GLU A 42 -2.06 -9.07 -7.31
C GLU A 42 -2.45 -8.43 -8.65
N LEU A 43 -2.35 -7.11 -8.80
CA LEU A 43 -2.60 -6.45 -10.07
C LEU A 43 -1.56 -6.84 -11.12
N ARG A 44 -2.01 -7.54 -12.17
CA ARG A 44 -1.17 -8.11 -13.24
C ARG A 44 -0.35 -7.07 -14.03
N HIS A 45 -0.69 -5.79 -13.92
CA HIS A 45 -0.16 -4.71 -14.77
C HIS A 45 0.68 -3.69 -14.00
N LEU A 46 1.16 -4.02 -12.79
CA LEU A 46 2.14 -3.19 -12.11
C LEU A 46 3.45 -3.14 -12.91
N THR A 47 3.93 -1.93 -13.15
CA THR A 47 5.31 -1.70 -13.57
C THR A 47 6.28 -2.08 -12.46
N ASP A 48 7.55 -2.32 -12.79
CA ASP A 48 8.57 -2.64 -11.77
C ASP A 48 8.71 -1.53 -10.72
N TYR A 49 8.53 -0.26 -11.13
CA TYR A 49 8.52 0.88 -10.21
C TYR A 49 7.36 0.80 -9.21
N GLN A 50 6.14 0.60 -9.70
CA GLN A 50 4.96 0.46 -8.84
C GLN A 50 5.08 -0.76 -7.93
N ARG A 51 5.60 -1.87 -8.46
CA ARG A 51 5.85 -3.08 -7.69
C ARG A 51 6.82 -2.82 -6.52
N CYS A 52 7.94 -2.15 -6.80
CA CYS A 52 8.89 -1.75 -5.76
C CYS A 52 8.22 -0.89 -4.68
N TRP A 53 7.42 0.09 -5.09
CA TRP A 53 6.73 0.98 -4.15
C TRP A 53 5.74 0.22 -3.26
N VAL A 54 4.98 -0.73 -3.80
CA VAL A 54 4.05 -1.55 -3.02
C VAL A 54 4.79 -2.43 -2.01
N GLN A 55 5.93 -3.02 -2.40
CA GLN A 55 6.80 -3.77 -1.50
C GLN A 55 7.31 -2.91 -0.34
N GLU A 56 7.69 -1.66 -0.59
CA GLU A 56 8.10 -0.73 0.46
C GLU A 56 6.97 -0.47 1.46
N LEU A 57 5.73 -0.30 0.97
CA LEU A 57 4.56 -0.11 1.83
C LEU A 57 4.25 -1.35 2.68
N MET A 58 4.38 -2.55 2.11
CA MET A 58 4.20 -3.81 2.86
C MET A 58 5.26 -3.96 3.96
N ARG A 59 6.52 -3.63 3.66
CA ARG A 59 7.59 -3.63 4.67
C ARG A 59 7.31 -2.61 5.77
N GLU A 60 6.93 -1.39 5.41
CA GLU A 60 6.61 -0.33 6.37
C GLU A 60 5.47 -0.76 7.30
N LEU A 61 4.43 -1.41 6.77
CA LEU A 61 3.34 -1.94 7.57
C LEU A 61 3.81 -2.99 8.58
N LEU A 62 4.67 -3.93 8.16
CA LEU A 62 5.26 -4.96 9.02
C LEU A 62 6.14 -4.35 10.13
N GLU A 63 6.92 -3.32 9.81
CA GLU A 63 7.74 -2.60 10.80
C GLU A 63 6.89 -1.91 11.87
N LEU A 64 5.67 -1.49 11.53
CA LEU A 64 4.74 -0.84 12.45
C LEU A 64 3.96 -1.82 13.35
N GLU A 65 3.89 -3.11 12.99
CA GLU A 65 3.31 -4.16 13.85
C GLU A 65 4.27 -4.64 14.95
N ARG A 66 5.57 -4.37 14.82
CA ARG A 66 6.62 -4.84 15.73
C ARG A 66 6.82 -3.93 16.94
#